data_AF-A0A4V1MHQ5-F1
#
_entry.id   AF-A0A4V1MHQ5-F1
#
_cell.length_a   1.000
_cell.length_b   1.000
_cell.length_c   1.000
_cell.angle_alpha   90.00
_cell.angle_beta   90.00
_cell.angle_gamma   90.00
#
_symmetry.space_group_name_H-M   'P 1'
#
loop_
_entity.id
_entity.type
_entity.pdbx_description
1 polymer ?
#
loop_
_entity_poly.entity_id
_entity_poly.type
_entity_poly.pdbx_seq_one_letter_code
_entity_poly.pdbx_strand_id
1 'polypeptide(L)' 'MLKDMLNNIQKKSLKERFLLVLGILFFLIYLVLGLMIMFWEKLPLDMEPKYRYAFGGLLIVYSAIRFLRLINSNAE' A
#
# COMPACT_ATOMS: atom_id res chain seq x y z
N MET A 1 4.64 16.22 -19.45
CA MET A 1 4.51 15.72 -18.06
C MET A 1 4.10 14.26 -17.98
N LEU A 2 2.87 13.87 -18.32
CA LEU A 2 2.45 12.45 -18.21
C LEU A 2 3.25 11.51 -19.13
N LYS A 3 3.56 11.95 -20.36
CA LYS A 3 4.41 11.19 -21.30
C LYS A 3 5.84 11.00 -20.79
N ASP A 4 6.41 11.99 -20.11
CA ASP A 4 7.79 11.94 -19.63
C ASP A 4 7.93 10.99 -18.44
N MET A 5 6.91 10.95 -17.57
CA MET A 5 6.83 9.93 -16.51
C MET A 5 6.69 8.53 -17.08
N LEU A 6 5.87 8.34 -18.12
CA LEU A 6 5.73 7.05 -18.81
C LEU A 6 7.04 6.60 -19.48
N ASN A 7 7.78 7.52 -20.10
CA ASN A 7 9.09 7.22 -20.68
C ASN A 7 10.15 6.86 -19.63
N ASN A 8 10.15 7.51 -18.47
CA ASN A 8 11.04 7.16 -17.36
C ASN A 8 10.69 5.80 -16.74
N ILE A 9 9.40 5.47 -16.61
CA ILE A 9 8.96 4.14 -16.21
C ILE A 9 9.36 3.11 -17.28
N GLN A 10 9.31 3.47 -18.57
CA GLN A 10 9.80 2.65 -19.68
C GLN A 10 11.33 2.51 -19.78
N LYS A 11 12.11 3.35 -19.09
CA LYS A 11 13.57 3.18 -18.94
C LYS A 11 13.94 2.30 -17.76
N LYS A 12 13.03 2.11 -16.79
CA LYS A 12 13.24 1.24 -15.63
C LYS A 12 13.40 -0.21 -16.05
N SER A 13 14.31 -0.94 -15.40
CA SER A 13 14.57 -2.35 -15.70
C SER A 13 13.30 -3.19 -15.48
N LEU A 14 13.18 -4.33 -16.17
CA LEU A 14 12.02 -5.22 -16.04
C LEU A 14 11.82 -5.69 -14.58
N LYS A 15 12.94 -5.88 -13.84
CA LYS A 15 12.95 -6.25 -12.42
C LYS A 15 12.39 -5.14 -11.53
N GLU A 16 12.77 -3.88 -11.74
CA GLU A 16 12.22 -2.75 -10.97
C GLU A 16 10.74 -2.55 -11.24
N ARG A 17 10.27 -2.70 -12.48
CA ARG A 17 8.82 -2.61 -12.78
C ARG A 17 8.03 -3.70 -12.09
N PHE A 18 8.56 -4.92 -12.09
CA PHE A 18 7.92 -6.04 -11.40
C PHE A 18 7.81 -5.76 -9.90
N LEU A 19 8.88 -5.27 -9.26
CA LEU A 19 8.86 -4.89 -7.85
C LEU A 19 7.88 -3.74 -7.56
N LEU A 20 7.80 -2.73 -8.44
CA LEU A 20 6.83 -1.65 -8.29
C LEU A 20 5.39 -2.15 -8.37
N VAL A 21 5.05 -3.00 -9.35
CA VAL A 21 3.71 -3.59 -9.48
C VAL A 21 3.37 -4.45 -8.26
N LEU A 22 4.33 -5.28 -7.81
CA LEU A 22 4.18 -6.08 -6.59
C LEU A 22 3.96 -5.20 -5.36
N GLY A 23 4.66 -4.07 -5.27
CA GLY A 23 4.47 -3.06 -4.24
C GLY A 23 3.09 -2.42 -4.21
N ILE A 24 2.60 -2.00 -5.38
CA ILE A 24 1.24 -1.46 -5.53
C ILE A 24 0.21 -2.52 -5.14
N LEU A 25 0.41 -3.77 -5.56
CA LEU A 25 -0.47 -4.89 -5.22
C LEU A 25 -0.56 -5.09 -3.71
N PHE A 26 0.59 -5.18 -3.02
CA PHE A 26 0.61 -5.31 -1.56
C PHE A 26 0.03 -4.08 -0.86
N PHE A 27 0.30 -2.88 -1.36
CA PHE A 27 -0.28 -1.65 -0.83
C PHE A 27 -1.82 -1.69 -0.87
N LEU A 28 -2.39 -2.04 -2.03
CA LEU A 28 -3.84 -2.18 -2.19
C LEU A 28 -4.42 -3.25 -1.26
N ILE A 29 -3.76 -4.40 -1.13
CA ILE A 29 -4.19 -5.46 -0.20
C ILE A 29 -4.25 -4.93 1.24
N TYR A 30 -3.19 -4.27 1.72
CA TYR A 30 -3.17 -3.72 3.09
C TYR A 30 -4.17 -2.58 3.29
N LEU A 31 -4.40 -1.76 2.25
CA LEU A 31 -5.37 -0.67 2.31
C LEU A 31 -6.81 -1.20 2.39
N VAL A 32 -7.16 -2.18 1.55
CA VAL A 32 -8.46 -2.86 1.60
C VAL A 32 -8.62 -3.59 2.93
N LEU A 33 -7.58 -4.27 3.43
CA LEU A 33 -7.63 -4.95 4.72
C LEU A 33 -7.85 -3.97 5.88
N GLY A 34 -7.16 -2.83 5.88
CA GLY A 34 -7.34 -1.78 6.88
C GLY A 34 -8.75 -1.19 6.87
N LEU A 35 -9.32 -0.95 5.69
CA LEU A 35 -10.71 -0.52 5.52
C LEU A 35 -11.70 -1.61 5.96
N MET A 36 -11.45 -2.88 5.62
CA MET A 36 -12.27 -4.00 6.08
C MET A 36 -12.28 -4.07 7.60
N ILE A 37 -11.13 -3.98 8.27
CA ILE A 37 -11.09 -4.02 9.74
C ILE A 37 -11.84 -2.83 10.36
N MET A 38 -11.85 -1.68 9.68
CA MET A 38 -12.47 -0.46 10.15
C MET A 38 -14.00 -0.44 9.96
N PHE A 39 -14.51 -0.94 8.84
CA PHE A 39 -15.93 -0.84 8.47
C PHE A 39 -16.69 -2.17 8.50
N TRP A 40 -15.99 -3.30 8.56
CA TRP A 40 -16.62 -4.62 8.54
C TRP A 40 -16.90 -5.11 9.96
N GLU A 41 -18.07 -4.77 10.49
CA GLU A 41 -18.42 -5.08 11.89
C GLU A 41 -18.57 -6.59 12.16
N LYS A 42 -18.97 -7.37 11.14
CA LYS A 42 -19.13 -8.83 11.19
C LYS A 42 -17.81 -9.62 11.24
N LEU A 43 -16.65 -8.95 11.22
CA LEU A 43 -15.39 -9.64 11.38
C LEU A 43 -15.32 -10.20 12.81
N PRO A 44 -15.01 -11.50 13.00
CA PRO A 44 -14.93 -12.14 14.31
C PRO A 44 -13.66 -11.70 15.06
N LEU A 45 -13.51 -10.39 15.27
CA LEU A 45 -12.44 -9.78 16.03
C LEU A 45 -13.01 -9.39 17.39
N ASP A 46 -12.62 -10.10 18.44
CA ASP A 46 -13.01 -9.79 19.82
C ASP A 46 -12.22 -8.58 20.34
N MET A 47 -12.52 -7.41 19.77
CA MET A 47 -11.81 -6.16 19.98
C MET A 47 -12.81 -5.01 20.07
N GLU A 48 -12.63 -4.14 21.05
CA GLU A 48 -13.42 -2.92 21.21
C GLU A 48 -13.33 -2.04 19.94
N PRO A 49 -14.42 -1.37 19.50
CA PRO A 49 -14.44 -0.59 18.27
C PRO A 49 -13.27 0.40 18.15
N LYS A 50 -12.89 1.04 19.26
CA LYS A 50 -11.76 1.98 19.32
C LYS A 50 -10.45 1.35 18.86
N TYR A 51 -10.18 0.10 19.25
CA TYR A 51 -8.97 -0.61 18.82
C TYR A 51 -9.04 -1.03 17.35
N ARG A 52 -10.23 -1.34 16.82
CA ARG A 52 -10.41 -1.64 15.38
C ARG A 52 -10.06 -0.43 14.51
N TYR A 53 -10.54 0.76 14.86
CA TYR A 53 -10.19 2.00 14.14
C TYR A 53 -8.70 2.33 14.26
N ALA A 54 -8.12 2.17 15.44
CA ALA A 54 -6.69 2.39 15.65
C ALA A 54 -5.85 1.42 14.79
N PHE A 55 -6.18 0.13 14.81
CA PHE A 55 -5.46 -0.90 14.07
C PHE A 55 -5.60 -0.74 12.55
N GLY A 56 -6.82 -0.48 12.06
CA GLY A 56 -7.08 -0.19 10.65
C GLY A 56 -6.35 1.06 10.16
N GLY A 57 -6.37 2.14 10.97
CA GLY A 57 -5.62 3.36 10.67
C GLY A 57 -4.10 3.12 10.62
N LEU A 58 -3.56 2.36 11.58
CA LEU A 58 -2.15 2.01 11.62
C LEU A 58 -1.73 1.18 10.40
N LEU A 59 -2.57 0.24 9.95
CA LEU A 59 -2.36 -0.52 8.72
C LEU A 59 -2.32 0.37 7.47
N ILE A 60 -3.23 1.35 7.36
CA ILE A 60 -3.27 2.27 6.21
C ILE A 60 -2.05 3.19 6.20
N VAL A 61 -1.67 3.76 7.35
CA VAL A 61 -0.49 4.61 7.46
C VAL A 61 0.78 3.82 7.14
N TYR A 62 0.90 2.60 7.69
CA TYR A 62 2.04 1.73 7.43
C TYR A 62 2.14 1.33 5.95
N SER A 63 1.02 0.99 5.30
CA SER A 63 1.02 0.63 3.89
C SER A 63 1.48 1.81 3.02
N ALA A 64 1.04 3.04 3.33
CA ALA A 64 1.48 4.24 2.63
C ALA A 64 3.00 4.48 2.78
N ILE A 65 3.52 4.40 4.02
CA ILE A 65 4.96 4.54 4.27
C ILE A 65 5.77 3.47 3.54
N ARG A 66 5.30 2.21 3.58
CA ARG A 66 5.95 1.08 2.90
C ARG A 66 5.98 1.26 1.39
N PHE A 67 4.90 1.79 0.81
CA PHE A 67 4.80 2.07 -0.62
C PHE A 67 5.74 3.20 -1.04
N LEU A 68 5.76 4.31 -0.29
CA LEU A 68 6.68 5.42 -0.51
C LEU A 68 8.15 4.97 -0.42
N ARG A 69 8.47 4.12 0.57
CA ARG A 69 9.81 3.56 0.72
C ARG A 69 10.23 2.71 -0.48
N LEU A 70 9.32 1.93 -1.05
CA LEU A 70 9.60 1.11 -2.23
C LEU A 70 9.86 1.96 -3.49
N ILE A 71 9.16 3.09 -3.63
CA ILE A 71 9.40 4.02 -4.74
C ILE A 71 10.77 4.69 -4.57
N ASN A 72 11.09 5.18 -3.37
CA ASN A 72 12.36 5.84 -3.08
C ASN A 72 13.56 4.89 -3.11
N SER A 73 13.41 3.64 -2.67
CA SER A 73 14.46 2.61 -2.72
C SER A 73 14.86 2.21 -4.14
N ASN A 74 14.01 2.44 -5.13
CA ASN A 74 14.32 2.21 -6.55
C ASN A 74 14.67 3.52 -7.27
N ALA A 75 15.05 4.57 -6.53
CA ALA A 75 15.48 5.86 -7.08
C ALA A 75 16.96 6.18 -6.77
N GLU A 76 17.63 5.33 -6.00
CA GLU A 76 19.10 5.23 -5.89
C GLU A 76 19.61 4.16 -6.87
#